data_AF-A0A937PC03-F1
#
_entry.id   AF-A0A937PC03-F1
#
_cell.length_a   1.000
_cell.length_b   1.000
_cell.length_c   1.000
_cell.angle_alpha   90.00
_cell.angle_beta   90.00
_cell.angle_gamma   90.00
#
_symmetry.space_group_name_H-M   'P 1'
#
loop_
_entity.id
_entity.type
_entity.pdbx_description
1 polymer ?
#
loop_
_entity_poly.entity_id
_entity_poly.type
_entity_poly.pdbx_seq_one_letter_code
_entity_poly.pdbx_strand_id
1 'polypeptide(L)'
;MYAGSKIESIFPWHGSTNLRFGIGSLINLIIGLGLFAAFGSLYKALFHADYTFAEFVVTYRDPLLKLLILLFVSIIAFTVIDFAVHTYKKYTTGQIETARIMREQLNLQFEALKKQMSPHFLFNSLNTISSLIYRSSDLAENFIRKLALTYQSVLKYHDKQLIPLNAELELVESYGFLMSVRYEKAMEINVDVDVGINGKLVPPLSVHMLVENPVPAGSHQIGLENIKRRYFYLTSKKIVIGKNSFFIVGIPLLKPIDEG
;
A
#
# COMPACT_ATOMS: atom_id res chain seq x y z
N MET A 1 -23.34 -31.55 1.45
CA MET A 1 -21.97 -31.11 1.82
C MET A 1 -20.85 -31.96 1.18
N TYR A 2 -21.07 -33.24 0.85
CA TYR A 2 -20.03 -34.12 0.25
C TYR A 2 -19.76 -33.93 -1.26
N ALA A 3 -20.71 -33.39 -2.04
CA ALA A 3 -20.49 -33.17 -3.48
C ALA A 3 -19.61 -31.94 -3.78
N GLY A 4 -19.60 -30.95 -2.89
CA GLY A 4 -18.78 -29.73 -3.05
C GLY A 4 -17.28 -29.97 -2.92
N SER A 5 -16.87 -30.85 -1.99
CA SER A 5 -15.45 -31.10 -1.71
C SER A 5 -14.74 -31.91 -2.81
N LYS A 6 -15.45 -32.84 -3.48
CA LYS A 6 -14.89 -33.60 -4.62
C LYS A 6 -14.69 -32.74 -5.88
N ILE A 7 -15.47 -31.69 -6.05
CA ILE A 7 -15.31 -30.74 -7.17
C ILE A 7 -14.12 -29.81 -6.91
N GLU A 8 -13.85 -29.47 -5.65
CA GLU A 8 -12.70 -28.62 -5.27
C GLU A 8 -11.35 -29.30 -5.49
N SER A 9 -11.25 -30.62 -5.35
CA SER A 9 -9.99 -31.35 -5.57
C SER A 9 -9.64 -31.53 -7.06
N ILE A 10 -10.62 -31.44 -7.96
CA ILE A 10 -10.42 -31.67 -9.41
C ILE A 10 -10.28 -30.35 -10.17
N PHE A 11 -10.93 -29.27 -9.72
CA PHE A 11 -10.86 -27.95 -10.36
C PHE A 11 -10.56 -26.83 -9.34
N PRO A 12 -9.29 -26.52 -9.03
CA PRO A 12 -8.95 -25.45 -8.09
C PRO A 12 -9.43 -24.06 -8.60
N TRP A 13 -9.81 -23.18 -7.67
CA TRP A 13 -10.37 -21.84 -7.96
C TRP A 13 -9.37 -20.83 -8.57
N HIS A 14 -8.12 -21.24 -8.80
CA HIS A 14 -7.05 -20.35 -9.26
C HIS A 14 -6.89 -20.41 -10.79
N GLY A 15 -7.01 -19.25 -11.44
CA GLY A 15 -6.71 -19.06 -12.87
C GLY A 15 -7.85 -19.34 -13.86
N SER A 16 -8.83 -20.19 -13.54
CA SER A 16 -9.82 -20.68 -14.51
C SER A 16 -11.28 -20.60 -14.03
N THR A 17 -11.62 -19.56 -13.26
CA THR A 17 -12.97 -19.38 -12.65
C THR A 17 -14.11 -19.48 -13.68
N ASN A 18 -13.93 -18.92 -14.88
CA ASN A 18 -14.94 -18.96 -15.94
C ASN A 18 -15.08 -20.37 -16.57
N LEU A 19 -13.96 -21.08 -16.73
CA LEU A 19 -13.94 -22.44 -17.28
C LEU A 19 -14.60 -23.43 -16.30
N ARG A 20 -14.31 -23.31 -15.01
CA ARG A 20 -14.94 -24.12 -13.96
C ARG A 20 -16.44 -23.85 -13.87
N PHE A 21 -16.86 -22.59 -13.97
CA PHE A 21 -18.28 -22.23 -13.99
C PHE A 21 -19.01 -22.89 -15.18
N GLY A 22 -18.41 -22.84 -16.37
CA GLY A 22 -18.96 -23.51 -17.55
C GLY A 22 -19.07 -25.03 -17.38
N ILE A 23 -18.01 -25.68 -16.93
CA ILE A 23 -17.99 -27.14 -16.69
C ILE A 23 -18.99 -27.53 -15.60
N GLY A 24 -19.05 -26.80 -14.49
CA GLY A 24 -19.99 -27.07 -13.39
C GLY A 24 -21.46 -26.91 -13.83
N SER A 25 -21.75 -25.91 -14.66
CA SER A 25 -23.09 -25.70 -15.22
C SER A 25 -23.51 -26.85 -16.14
N LEU A 26 -22.59 -27.35 -16.96
CA LEU A 26 -22.83 -28.53 -17.82
C LEU A 26 -23.08 -29.79 -16.98
N ILE A 27 -22.31 -30.02 -15.93
CA ILE A 27 -22.50 -31.17 -15.02
C ILE A 27 -23.87 -31.10 -14.35
N ASN A 28 -24.26 -29.93 -13.82
CA ASN A 28 -25.57 -29.75 -13.19
C ASN A 28 -26.74 -29.98 -14.18
N LEU A 29 -26.58 -29.55 -15.44
CA LEU A 29 -27.56 -29.80 -16.48
C LEU A 29 -27.71 -31.30 -16.78
N ILE A 30 -26.59 -32.02 -16.93
CA ILE A 30 -26.60 -33.47 -17.18
C ILE A 30 -27.26 -34.22 -16.03
N ILE A 31 -26.92 -33.88 -14.78
CA ILE A 31 -27.53 -34.48 -13.58
C ILE A 31 -29.03 -34.17 -13.54
N GLY A 32 -29.43 -32.93 -13.80
CA GLY A 32 -30.84 -32.53 -13.83
C GLY A 32 -31.66 -33.30 -14.86
N LEU A 33 -31.15 -33.42 -16.10
CA LEU A 33 -31.80 -34.19 -17.16
C LEU A 33 -31.89 -35.68 -16.82
N GLY A 34 -30.84 -36.24 -16.22
CA GLY A 34 -30.84 -37.63 -15.74
C GLY A 34 -31.89 -37.89 -14.67
N LEU A 35 -31.99 -37.00 -13.67
CA LEU A 35 -33.02 -37.08 -12.63
C LEU A 35 -34.42 -36.92 -13.23
N PHE A 36 -34.62 -35.98 -14.15
CA PHE A 36 -35.90 -35.78 -14.84
C PHE A 36 -36.36 -37.04 -15.58
N ALA A 37 -35.46 -37.67 -16.35
CA ALA A 37 -35.75 -38.91 -17.06
C ALA A 37 -36.04 -40.08 -16.10
N ALA A 38 -35.28 -40.18 -15.00
CA ALA A 38 -35.48 -41.22 -13.98
C ALA A 38 -36.84 -41.06 -13.27
N PHE A 39 -37.18 -39.84 -12.84
CA PHE A 39 -38.47 -39.54 -12.22
C PHE A 39 -39.64 -39.75 -13.19
N GLY A 40 -39.50 -39.32 -14.44
CA GLY A 40 -40.52 -39.55 -15.47
C GLY A 40 -40.76 -41.03 -15.74
N SER A 41 -39.69 -41.83 -15.83
CA SER A 41 -39.76 -43.29 -16.02
C SER A 41 -40.38 -43.99 -14.82
N LEU A 42 -40.01 -43.57 -13.60
CA LEU A 42 -40.58 -44.10 -12.36
C LEU A 42 -42.06 -43.78 -12.23
N TYR A 43 -42.46 -42.52 -12.49
CA TYR A 43 -43.85 -42.10 -12.45
C TYR A 43 -44.71 -42.90 -13.43
N LYS A 44 -44.21 -43.07 -14.66
CA LYS A 44 -44.84 -43.94 -15.65
C LYS A 44 -45.01 -45.36 -15.10
N ALA A 45 -43.95 -45.97 -14.58
CA ALA A 45 -43.98 -47.36 -14.08
C ALA A 45 -44.97 -47.57 -12.92
N LEU A 46 -45.20 -46.56 -12.08
CA LEU A 46 -46.09 -46.65 -10.93
C LEU A 46 -47.56 -46.40 -11.27
N PHE A 47 -47.85 -45.47 -12.18
CA PHE A 47 -49.22 -44.97 -12.40
C PHE A 47 -49.78 -45.24 -13.80
N HIS A 48 -48.92 -45.53 -14.78
CA HIS A 48 -49.26 -45.69 -16.20
C HIS A 48 -48.46 -46.84 -16.84
N ALA A 49 -48.45 -48.00 -16.17
CA ALA A 49 -47.70 -49.18 -16.61
C ALA A 49 -48.25 -49.78 -17.92
N ASP A 50 -49.51 -49.50 -18.22
CA ASP A 50 -50.23 -49.89 -19.43
C ASP A 50 -49.77 -49.12 -20.68
N TYR A 51 -49.17 -47.94 -20.52
CA TYR A 51 -48.68 -47.15 -21.65
C TYR A 51 -47.31 -47.63 -22.12
N THR A 52 -47.08 -47.64 -23.43
CA THR A 52 -45.72 -47.66 -23.98
C THR A 52 -45.00 -46.35 -23.65
N PHE A 53 -43.67 -46.31 -23.76
CA PHE A 53 -42.91 -45.07 -23.50
C PHE A 53 -43.31 -43.94 -24.46
N ALA A 54 -43.53 -44.26 -25.74
CA ALA A 54 -43.95 -43.29 -26.75
C ALA A 54 -45.34 -42.71 -26.46
N GLU A 55 -46.32 -43.55 -26.11
CA GLU A 55 -47.66 -43.11 -25.74
C GLU A 55 -47.65 -42.22 -24.49
N PHE A 56 -46.83 -42.57 -23.49
CA PHE A 56 -46.67 -41.74 -22.30
C PHE A 56 -46.10 -40.35 -22.64
N VAL A 57 -45.04 -40.28 -23.45
CA VAL A 57 -44.43 -38.99 -23.83
C VAL A 57 -45.39 -38.13 -24.64
N VAL A 58 -46.16 -38.72 -25.56
CA VAL A 58 -47.15 -37.99 -26.37
C VAL A 58 -48.31 -37.49 -25.51
N THR A 59 -48.85 -38.36 -24.65
CA THR A 59 -50.00 -38.04 -23.78
C THR A 59 -49.66 -36.97 -22.74
N TYR A 60 -48.44 -37.01 -22.18
CA TYR A 60 -47.97 -36.09 -21.14
C TYR A 60 -47.03 -35.00 -21.67
N ARG A 61 -47.04 -34.73 -22.99
CA ARG A 61 -46.11 -33.78 -23.62
C ARG A 61 -46.10 -32.41 -22.92
N ASP A 62 -47.26 -31.81 -22.73
CA ASP A 62 -47.38 -30.46 -22.16
C ASP A 62 -46.88 -30.35 -20.71
N PRO A 63 -47.28 -31.23 -19.76
CA PRO A 63 -46.73 -31.19 -18.41
C PRO A 63 -45.23 -31.51 -18.38
N LEU A 64 -44.75 -32.44 -19.21
CA LEU A 64 -43.31 -32.74 -19.33
C LEU A 64 -42.52 -31.52 -19.82
N LEU A 65 -43.01 -30.79 -20.82
CA LEU A 65 -42.38 -29.56 -21.30
C LEU A 65 -42.35 -28.47 -20.23
N LYS A 66 -43.44 -28.26 -19.50
CA LYS A 66 -43.49 -27.28 -18.39
C LYS A 66 -42.50 -27.62 -17.28
N LEU A 67 -42.41 -28.88 -16.88
CA LEU A 67 -41.46 -29.34 -15.87
C LEU A 67 -40.01 -29.19 -16.35
N LEU A 68 -39.72 -29.48 -17.62
CA LEU A 68 -38.39 -29.30 -18.20
C LEU A 68 -37.97 -27.83 -18.22
N ILE A 69 -38.89 -26.92 -18.58
CA ILE A 69 -38.64 -25.47 -18.53
C ILE A 69 -38.39 -25.02 -17.09
N LEU A 70 -39.21 -25.46 -16.12
CA LEU A 70 -39.02 -25.12 -14.70
C LEU A 70 -37.68 -25.64 -14.15
N LEU A 71 -37.29 -26.86 -14.54
CA LEU A 71 -35.99 -27.43 -14.20
C LEU A 71 -34.85 -26.58 -14.80
N PHE A 72 -34.95 -26.20 -16.06
CA PHE A 72 -33.94 -25.38 -16.72
C PHE A 72 -33.79 -24.01 -16.05
N VAL A 73 -34.90 -23.33 -15.76
CA VAL A 73 -34.91 -22.04 -15.07
C VAL A 73 -34.33 -22.16 -13.66
N SER A 74 -34.68 -23.22 -12.91
CA SER A 74 -34.15 -23.41 -11.55
C SER A 74 -32.66 -23.70 -11.54
N ILE A 75 -32.14 -24.47 -12.51
CA ILE A 75 -30.70 -24.72 -12.67
C ILE A 75 -29.96 -23.41 -12.98
N ILE A 76 -30.49 -22.59 -13.90
CA ILE A 76 -29.89 -21.28 -14.22
C ILE A 76 -29.90 -20.35 -13.00
N ALA A 77 -31.02 -20.26 -12.29
CA ALA A 77 -31.12 -19.42 -11.11
C ALA A 77 -30.10 -19.84 -10.04
N PHE A 78 -29.96 -21.15 -9.80
CA PHE A 78 -28.98 -21.70 -8.87
C PHE A 78 -27.54 -21.37 -9.27
N THR A 79 -27.16 -21.55 -10.55
CA THR A 79 -25.80 -21.27 -11.01
C THR A 79 -25.47 -19.78 -10.92
N VAL A 80 -26.40 -18.90 -11.26
CA VAL A 80 -26.22 -17.45 -11.14
C VAL A 80 -26.02 -17.03 -9.68
N ILE A 81 -26.82 -17.56 -8.75
CA ILE A 81 -26.70 -17.26 -7.32
C ILE A 81 -25.36 -17.74 -6.77
N ASP A 82 -24.96 -18.98 -7.08
CA ASP A 82 -23.68 -19.54 -6.62
C ASP A 82 -22.49 -18.71 -7.13
N PHE A 83 -22.51 -18.34 -8.40
CA PHE A 83 -21.49 -17.48 -9.00
C PHE A 83 -21.43 -16.09 -8.36
N ALA A 84 -22.58 -15.48 -8.11
CA ALA A 84 -22.67 -14.17 -7.45
C ALA A 84 -22.09 -14.21 -6.04
N VAL A 85 -22.45 -15.22 -5.23
CA VAL A 85 -21.94 -15.41 -3.86
C VAL A 85 -20.43 -15.63 -3.88
N HIS A 86 -19.92 -16.46 -4.79
CA HIS A 86 -18.50 -16.75 -4.87
C HIS A 86 -17.68 -15.50 -5.27
N THR A 87 -18.15 -14.77 -6.29
CA THR A 87 -17.51 -13.54 -6.75
C THR A 87 -17.49 -12.48 -5.66
N TYR A 88 -18.60 -12.31 -4.93
CA TYR A 88 -18.69 -11.38 -3.81
C TYR A 88 -17.70 -11.70 -2.68
N LYS A 89 -17.59 -12.98 -2.30
CA LYS A 89 -16.62 -13.44 -1.29
C LYS A 89 -15.19 -13.15 -1.73
N LYS A 90 -14.84 -13.51 -2.96
CA LYS A 90 -13.50 -13.28 -3.52
C LYS A 90 -13.13 -11.80 -3.54
N TYR A 91 -14.07 -10.94 -3.93
CA TYR A 91 -13.90 -9.49 -3.93
C TYR A 91 -13.64 -8.93 -2.52
N THR A 92 -14.43 -9.37 -1.55
CA THR A 92 -14.32 -8.91 -0.16
C THR A 92 -12.99 -9.35 0.48
N THR A 93 -12.62 -10.63 0.33
CA THR A 93 -11.34 -11.15 0.87
C THR A 93 -10.14 -10.46 0.22
N GLY A 94 -10.20 -10.16 -1.08
CA GLY A 94 -9.12 -9.43 -1.78
C GLY A 94 -8.91 -8.02 -1.23
N GLN A 95 -9.98 -7.30 -0.88
CA GLN A 95 -9.86 -5.98 -0.25
C GLN A 95 -9.26 -6.04 1.15
N ILE A 96 -9.69 -7.00 1.97
CA ILE A 96 -9.17 -7.18 3.33
C ILE A 96 -7.68 -7.50 3.29
N GLU A 97 -7.25 -8.37 2.38
CA GLU A 97 -5.84 -8.72 2.23
C GLU A 97 -5.01 -7.53 1.76
N THR A 98 -5.53 -6.75 0.80
CA THR A 98 -4.87 -5.53 0.34
C THR A 98 -4.71 -4.51 1.48
N ALA A 99 -5.76 -4.28 2.27
CA ALA A 99 -5.72 -3.38 3.42
C ALA A 99 -4.73 -3.87 4.50
N ARG A 100 -4.64 -5.19 4.73
CA ARG A 100 -3.69 -5.80 5.65
C ARG A 100 -2.25 -5.57 5.19
N ILE A 101 -1.93 -5.85 3.93
CA ILE A 101 -0.60 -5.62 3.34
C ILE A 101 -0.22 -4.14 3.45
N MET A 102 -1.14 -3.23 3.13
CA MET A 102 -0.90 -1.79 3.24
C MET A 102 -0.61 -1.36 4.68
N ARG A 103 -1.34 -1.89 5.67
CA ARG A 103 -1.10 -1.62 7.09
C ARG A 103 0.26 -2.15 7.55
N GLU A 104 0.63 -3.35 7.13
CA GLU A 104 1.94 -3.94 7.44
C GLU A 104 3.08 -3.11 6.84
N GLN A 105 2.92 -2.66 5.60
CA GLN A 105 3.86 -1.75 4.95
C GLN A 105 3.99 -0.41 5.70
N LEU A 106 2.87 0.19 6.13
CA LEU A 106 2.87 1.41 6.94
C LEU A 106 3.58 1.20 8.28
N ASN A 107 3.36 0.07 8.94
CA ASN A 107 4.04 -0.27 10.20
C ASN A 107 5.56 -0.44 9.99
N LEU A 108 5.97 -1.10 8.91
CA LEU A 108 7.39 -1.25 8.57
C LEU A 108 8.04 0.10 8.28
N GLN A 109 7.35 0.99 7.55
CA GLN A 109 7.81 2.36 7.32
C GLN A 109 7.92 3.14 8.63
N PHE A 110 6.95 3.00 9.53
CA PHE A 110 6.96 3.62 10.85
C PHE A 110 8.11 3.11 11.73
N GLU A 111 8.37 1.80 11.76
CA GLU A 111 9.49 1.24 12.53
C GLU A 111 10.85 1.61 11.91
N ALA A 112 10.95 1.72 10.58
CA ALA A 112 12.15 2.27 9.92
C ALA A 112 12.37 3.74 10.29
N LEU A 113 11.30 4.53 10.33
CA LEU A 113 11.30 5.94 10.75
C LEU A 113 11.78 6.10 12.20
N LYS A 114 11.27 5.25 13.09
CA LYS A 114 11.65 5.19 14.51
C LYS A 114 13.11 4.84 14.73
N LYS A 115 13.74 4.08 13.82
CA LYS A 115 15.18 3.79 13.86
C LYS A 115 16.04 4.95 13.39
N GLN A 116 15.55 5.75 12.44
CA GLN A 116 16.29 6.91 11.91
C GLN A 116 16.17 8.16 12.78
N MET A 117 15.09 8.29 13.55
CA MET A 117 14.88 9.41 14.47
C MET A 117 15.15 8.98 15.91
N SER A 118 15.92 9.76 16.68
CA SER A 118 16.12 9.42 18.10
C SER A 118 14.75 9.35 18.81
N PRO A 119 14.43 8.29 19.57
CA PRO A 119 13.18 8.19 20.33
C PRO A 119 12.92 9.43 21.18
N HIS A 120 14.00 10.03 21.68
CA HIS A 120 14.00 11.30 22.39
C HIS A 120 13.41 12.47 21.59
N PHE A 121 13.72 12.60 20.29
CA PHE A 121 13.15 13.65 19.45
C PHE A 121 11.63 13.50 19.31
N LEU A 122 11.13 12.27 19.13
CA LEU A 122 9.70 12.01 19.01
C LEU A 122 8.96 12.35 20.32
N PHE A 123 9.45 11.87 21.46
CA PHE A 123 8.88 12.20 22.77
C PHE A 123 8.90 13.71 23.05
N ASN A 124 9.99 14.39 22.73
CA ASN A 124 10.07 15.84 22.90
C ASN A 124 9.11 16.60 21.99
N SER A 125 8.93 16.16 20.74
CA SER A 125 7.93 16.74 19.85
C SER A 125 6.52 16.56 20.37
N LEU A 126 6.17 15.40 20.95
CA LEU A 126 4.87 15.19 21.59
C LEU A 126 4.66 16.09 22.82
N ASN A 127 5.70 16.30 23.63
CA ASN A 127 5.64 17.22 24.76
C ASN A 127 5.45 18.68 24.30
N THR A 128 6.16 19.10 23.26
CA THR A 128 5.97 20.42 22.65
C THR A 128 4.55 20.57 22.09
N ILE A 129 4.00 19.56 21.41
CA ILE A 129 2.61 19.60 20.92
C ILE A 129 1.64 19.74 22.10
N SER A 130 1.82 18.93 23.15
CA SER A 130 0.97 18.97 24.35
C SER A 130 0.97 20.36 25.01
N SER A 131 2.12 21.04 25.08
CA SER A 131 2.19 22.41 25.62
C SER A 131 1.61 23.46 24.67
N LEU A 132 1.73 23.26 23.36
CA LEU A 132 1.21 24.19 22.34
C LEU A 132 -0.31 24.14 22.22
N ILE A 133 -0.95 22.97 22.36
CA ILE A 133 -2.42 22.82 22.24
C ILE A 133 -3.16 23.78 23.19
N TYR A 134 -2.63 24.00 24.39
CA TYR A 134 -3.22 24.91 25.38
C TYR A 134 -2.78 26.38 25.21
N ARG A 135 -1.69 26.65 24.49
CA ARG A 135 -1.11 28.01 24.34
C ARG A 135 -1.50 28.68 23.02
N SER A 136 -1.51 27.94 21.92
CA SER A 136 -1.85 28.41 20.58
C SER A 136 -2.17 27.22 19.67
N SER A 137 -3.46 27.08 19.33
CA SER A 137 -3.93 26.03 18.41
C SER A 137 -3.26 26.14 17.03
N ASP A 138 -3.12 27.36 16.49
CA ASP A 138 -2.51 27.59 15.18
C ASP A 138 -1.03 27.19 15.16
N LEU A 139 -0.30 27.52 16.23
CA LEU A 139 1.11 27.13 16.36
C LEU A 139 1.26 25.62 16.54
N ALA A 140 0.35 24.98 17.28
CA ALA A 140 0.30 23.52 17.43
C ALA A 140 0.04 22.83 16.08
N GLU A 141 -0.94 23.30 15.30
CA GLU A 141 -1.25 22.78 13.97
C GLU A 141 -0.06 22.93 13.02
N ASN A 142 0.56 24.11 12.99
CA ASN A 142 1.76 24.37 12.20
C ASN A 142 2.93 23.47 12.61
N PHE A 143 3.12 23.23 13.90
CA PHE A 143 4.12 22.31 14.42
C PHE A 143 3.87 20.87 13.99
N ILE A 144 2.62 20.38 14.11
CA ILE A 144 2.24 19.03 13.66
C ILE A 144 2.48 18.88 12.16
N ARG A 145 2.09 19.87 11.35
CA ARG A 145 2.28 19.82 9.89
C ARG A 145 3.75 19.83 9.50
N LYS A 146 4.58 20.70 10.10
CA LYS A 146 6.03 20.74 9.85
C LYS A 146 6.72 19.47 10.33
N LEU A 147 6.28 18.89 11.45
CA LEU A 147 6.75 17.60 11.94
C LEU A 147 6.41 16.47 10.95
N ALA A 148 5.17 16.41 10.46
CA ALA A 148 4.72 15.42 9.47
C ALA A 148 5.48 15.56 8.14
N LEU A 149 5.73 16.78 7.66
CA LEU A 149 6.52 17.04 6.45
C LEU A 149 7.97 16.58 6.62
N THR A 150 8.61 16.86 7.76
CA THR A 150 9.95 16.37 8.08
C THR A 150 10.01 14.84 8.00
N TYR A 151 9.06 14.15 8.63
CA TYR A 151 8.97 12.69 8.57
C TYR A 151 8.72 12.14 7.17
N GLN A 152 7.79 12.74 6.43
CA GLN A 152 7.46 12.32 5.07
C GLN A 152 8.66 12.48 4.15
N SER A 153 9.42 13.57 4.27
CA SER A 153 10.63 13.80 3.47
C SER A 153 11.73 12.79 3.76
N VAL A 154 11.96 12.44 5.03
CA VAL A 154 12.93 11.38 5.41
C VAL A 154 12.54 10.05 4.75
N LEU A 155 11.27 9.65 4.82
CA LEU A 155 10.77 8.41 4.19
C LEU A 155 10.84 8.46 2.67
N LYS A 156 10.42 9.59 2.07
CA LYS A 156 10.38 9.75 0.61
C LYS A 156 11.76 9.63 -0.02
N TYR A 157 12.79 10.09 0.69
CA TYR A 157 14.15 10.19 0.16
C TYR A 157 15.11 9.10 0.69
N HIS A 158 14.66 8.18 1.56
CA HIS A 158 15.55 7.19 2.18
C HIS A 158 16.31 6.28 1.20
N ASP A 159 15.68 5.90 0.09
CA ASP A 159 16.25 5.02 -0.95
C ASP A 159 16.83 5.79 -2.15
N LYS A 160 16.78 7.13 -2.12
CA LYS A 160 17.26 7.95 -3.23
C LYS A 160 18.76 8.18 -3.07
N GLN A 161 19.53 8.02 -4.15
CA GLN A 161 20.95 8.38 -4.14
C GLN A 161 21.14 9.90 -4.13
N LEU A 162 20.29 10.62 -4.87
CA LEU A 162 20.34 12.08 -5.03
C LEU A 162 18.93 12.66 -5.02
N ILE A 163 18.80 13.85 -4.46
CA ILE A 163 17.57 14.64 -4.45
C ILE A 163 17.85 16.10 -4.82
N PRO A 164 16.84 16.82 -5.32
CA PRO A 164 16.94 18.25 -5.57
C PRO A 164 17.32 19.02 -4.31
N LEU A 165 18.26 19.97 -4.42
CA LEU A 165 18.71 20.79 -3.28
C LEU A 165 17.55 21.54 -2.63
N ASN A 166 16.58 22.04 -3.41
CA ASN A 166 15.39 22.71 -2.88
C ASN A 166 14.56 21.80 -1.96
N ALA A 167 14.48 20.50 -2.24
CA ALA A 167 13.78 19.56 -1.35
C ALA A 167 14.52 19.37 -0.02
N GLU A 168 15.85 19.40 -0.05
CA GLU A 168 16.68 19.35 1.15
C GLU A 168 16.58 20.66 1.96
N LEU A 169 16.51 21.82 1.30
CA LEU A 169 16.32 23.12 1.96
C LEU A 169 14.94 23.23 2.64
N GLU A 170 13.87 22.75 2.00
CA GLU A 170 12.53 22.71 2.61
C GLU A 170 12.50 21.86 3.89
N LEU A 171 13.28 20.77 3.91
CA LEU A 171 13.46 19.94 5.10
C LEU A 171 14.21 20.70 6.21
N VAL A 172 15.27 21.44 5.85
CA VAL A 172 16.04 22.27 6.79
C VAL A 172 15.17 23.39 7.39
N GLU A 173 14.37 24.08 6.58
CA GLU A 173 13.44 25.10 7.06
C GLU A 173 12.39 24.52 8.01
N SER A 174 11.84 23.35 7.66
CA SER A 174 10.86 22.67 8.49
C SER A 174 11.46 22.24 9.83
N TYR A 175 12.68 21.69 9.81
CA TYR A 175 13.44 21.37 11.02
C TYR A 175 13.74 22.62 11.86
N GLY A 176 14.18 23.71 11.21
CA GLY A 176 14.48 24.99 11.87
C GLY A 176 13.27 25.58 12.56
N PHE A 177 12.10 25.54 11.92
CA PHE A 177 10.85 25.91 12.56
C PHE A 177 10.59 25.07 13.82
N LEU A 178 10.70 23.74 13.74
CA LEU A 178 10.48 22.86 14.89
C LEU A 178 11.45 23.17 16.04
N MET A 179 12.73 23.43 15.74
CA MET A 179 13.72 23.77 16.76
C MET A 179 13.49 25.16 17.35
N SER A 180 13.14 26.15 16.52
CA SER A 180 12.83 27.50 16.99
C SER A 180 11.66 27.53 17.95
N VAL A 181 10.62 26.71 17.71
CA VAL A 181 9.48 26.56 18.61
C VAL A 181 9.87 25.82 19.89
N ARG A 182 10.66 24.74 19.77
CA ARG A 182 11.11 23.95 20.93
C ARG A 182 12.01 24.75 21.87
N TYR A 183 12.89 25.57 21.33
CA TYR A 183 13.86 26.35 22.09
C TYR A 183 13.45 27.81 22.27
N GLU A 184 12.17 28.15 22.10
CA GLU A 184 11.62 29.50 22.31
C GLU A 184 12.43 30.61 21.63
N LYS A 185 12.82 30.39 20.37
CA LYS A 185 13.66 31.27 19.53
C LYS A 185 15.12 31.43 19.97
N ALA A 186 15.63 30.62 20.89
CA ALA A 186 17.07 30.58 21.19
C ALA A 186 17.93 29.98 20.06
N MET A 187 17.28 29.37 19.06
CA MET A 187 17.90 28.88 17.83
C MET A 187 17.16 29.44 16.63
N GLU A 188 17.91 30.07 15.73
CA GLU A 188 17.40 30.63 14.47
C GLU A 188 18.16 30.00 13.30
N ILE A 189 17.43 29.62 12.26
CA ILE A 189 17.99 29.07 11.03
C ILE A 189 17.64 30.04 9.91
N ASN A 190 18.67 30.66 9.36
CA ASN A 190 18.55 31.54 8.20
C ASN A 190 19.03 30.80 6.97
N VAL A 191 18.14 30.62 6.00
CA VAL A 191 18.43 29.99 4.72
C VAL A 191 18.53 31.10 3.68
N ASP A 192 19.73 31.33 3.19
CA ASP A 192 20.01 32.29 2.12
C ASP A 192 20.55 31.53 0.90
N VAL A 193 20.02 31.85 -0.28
CA VAL A 193 20.16 31.03 -1.47
C VAL A 193 20.39 31.91 -2.70
N ASP A 194 21.52 31.71 -3.37
CA ASP A 194 21.84 32.41 -4.62
C ASP A 194 20.95 31.98 -5.81
N VAL A 195 20.74 32.93 -6.72
CA VAL A 195 20.05 32.74 -8.01
C VAL A 195 20.90 31.83 -8.91
N GLY A 196 20.74 30.52 -8.79
CA GLY A 196 21.50 29.55 -9.59
C GLY A 196 21.49 28.10 -9.10
N ILE A 197 20.75 27.81 -8.03
CA ILE A 197 20.70 26.47 -7.44
C ILE A 197 19.68 25.51 -8.10
N ASN A 198 18.89 26.00 -9.05
CA ASN A 198 17.90 25.17 -9.74
C ASN A 198 18.57 24.01 -10.48
N GLY A 199 18.03 22.80 -10.30
CA GLY A 199 18.57 21.57 -10.90
C GLY A 199 19.83 21.01 -10.23
N LYS A 200 20.29 21.60 -9.11
CA LYS A 200 21.38 21.05 -8.30
C LYS A 200 20.88 19.90 -7.43
N LEU A 201 21.70 18.87 -7.31
CA LEU A 201 21.41 17.66 -6.56
C LEU A 201 22.38 17.51 -5.38
N VAL A 202 21.87 16.91 -4.31
CA VAL A 202 22.66 16.49 -3.15
C VAL A 202 22.18 15.11 -2.69
N PRO A 203 23.04 14.32 -2.01
CA PRO A 203 22.57 13.13 -1.32
C PRO A 203 21.54 13.51 -0.25
N PRO A 204 20.48 12.72 -0.03
CA PRO A 204 19.49 13.01 0.99
C PRO A 204 20.11 13.21 2.38
N LEU A 205 19.54 14.15 3.15
CA LEU A 205 19.92 14.48 4.52
C LEU A 205 21.34 15.10 4.67
N SER A 206 21.99 15.48 3.57
CA SER A 206 23.33 16.09 3.62
C SER A 206 23.35 17.44 4.33
N VAL A 207 22.43 18.34 3.99
CA VAL A 207 22.37 19.67 4.63
C VAL A 207 21.70 19.53 5.98
N HIS A 208 20.67 18.70 6.08
CA HIS A 208 19.99 18.43 7.34
C HIS A 208 20.95 17.95 8.44
N MET A 209 21.84 16.99 8.15
CA MET A 209 22.82 16.50 9.14
C MET A 209 23.80 17.58 9.62
N LEU A 210 24.18 18.53 8.76
CA LEU A 210 25.04 19.66 9.13
C LEU A 210 24.33 20.63 10.06
N VAL A 211 23.04 20.83 9.82
CA VAL A 211 22.17 21.70 10.61
C VAL A 211 21.78 21.06 11.95
N GLU A 212 21.54 19.75 11.97
CA GLU A 212 21.20 19.00 13.18
C GLU A 212 22.40 18.88 14.13
N ASN A 213 23.59 18.74 13.58
CA ASN A 213 24.83 18.65 14.34
C ASN A 213 25.71 19.89 14.08
N PRO A 214 25.29 21.10 14.50
CA PRO A 214 26.19 22.23 14.49
C PRO A 214 27.35 21.85 15.42
N VAL A 215 28.59 21.98 14.96
CA VAL A 215 29.77 21.54 15.72
C VAL A 215 30.35 22.73 16.49
N PRO A 216 30.11 22.87 17.82
CA PRO A 216 31.06 23.52 18.70
C PRO A 216 32.09 22.52 19.21
N ALA A 217 33.26 23.04 19.59
CA ALA A 217 34.45 22.31 20.01
C ALA A 217 34.15 21.20 21.05
N GLY A 218 34.10 19.94 20.60
CA GLY A 218 33.93 18.77 21.48
C GLY A 218 33.03 17.65 20.94
N SER A 219 32.27 17.85 19.86
CA SER A 219 31.42 16.79 19.32
C SER A 219 32.21 15.68 18.59
N HIS A 220 31.76 14.44 18.72
CA HIS A 220 32.27 13.33 17.93
C HIS A 220 31.96 13.66 16.46
N GLN A 221 32.97 13.81 15.62
CA GLN A 221 32.90 14.22 14.20
C GLN A 221 32.12 13.24 13.30
N ILE A 222 31.26 12.39 13.86
CA ILE A 222 30.50 11.31 13.22
C ILE A 222 29.61 11.86 12.12
N GLY A 223 28.92 13.00 12.32
CA GLY A 223 28.11 13.63 11.28
C GLY A 223 28.95 14.04 10.07
N LEU A 224 30.11 14.64 10.32
CA LEU A 224 31.04 15.09 9.27
C LEU A 224 31.68 13.92 8.53
N GLU A 225 32.06 12.85 9.25
CA GLU A 225 32.58 11.60 8.68
C GLU A 225 31.53 10.85 7.85
N ASN A 226 30.28 10.82 8.30
CA ASN A 226 29.17 10.23 7.55
C ASN A 226 28.94 10.95 6.22
N ILE A 227 28.97 12.29 6.23
CA ILE A 227 28.83 13.08 5.00
C ILE A 227 30.05 12.86 4.09
N LYS A 228 31.28 12.90 4.60
CA LYS A 228 32.50 12.60 3.81
C LYS A 228 32.42 11.24 3.12
N ARG A 229 32.02 10.18 3.84
CA ARG A 229 31.86 8.83 3.26
C ARG A 229 30.80 8.79 2.17
N ARG A 230 29.65 9.46 2.37
CA ARG A 230 28.60 9.51 1.35
C ARG A 230 29.06 10.19 0.07
N TYR A 231 29.76 11.32 0.19
CA TYR A 231 30.24 12.07 -0.97
C TYR A 231 31.42 11.40 -1.69
N PHE A 232 32.24 10.61 -0.98
CA PHE A 232 33.38 9.89 -1.55
C PHE A 232 33.00 9.01 -2.75
N TYR A 233 31.81 8.39 -2.72
CA TYR A 233 31.33 7.54 -3.81
C TYR A 233 30.60 8.28 -4.93
N LEU A 234 30.36 9.59 -4.78
CA LEU A 234 29.51 10.37 -5.68
C LEU A 234 30.27 11.47 -6.43
N THR A 235 31.41 11.93 -5.91
CA THR A 235 32.23 12.95 -6.57
C THR A 235 33.68 12.93 -6.09
N SER A 236 34.59 13.35 -6.98
CA SER A 236 35.99 13.61 -6.63
C SER A 236 36.19 14.93 -5.88
N LYS A 237 35.17 15.81 -5.84
CA LYS A 237 35.21 17.08 -5.10
C LYS A 237 35.13 16.82 -3.59
N LYS A 238 36.07 17.41 -2.85
CA LYS A 238 36.15 17.24 -1.39
C LYS A 238 35.22 18.21 -0.66
N ILE A 239 34.72 17.77 0.49
CA ILE A 239 34.04 18.64 1.46
C ILE A 239 35.08 19.56 2.09
N VAL A 240 34.79 20.86 2.14
CA VAL A 240 35.67 21.88 2.72
C VAL A 240 35.18 22.21 4.12
N ILE A 241 36.08 22.23 5.10
CA ILE A 241 35.77 22.62 6.47
C ILE A 241 36.67 23.80 6.83
N GLY A 242 36.06 24.93 7.15
CA GLY A 242 36.74 26.15 7.61
C GLY A 242 36.33 26.46 9.03
N LYS A 243 37.28 26.95 9.84
CA LYS A 243 37.00 27.44 11.19
C LYS A 243 37.68 28.79 11.39
N ASN A 244 36.88 29.85 11.28
CA ASN A 244 37.28 31.21 11.65
C ASN A 244 36.42 31.62 12.87
N SER A 245 35.87 32.84 12.89
CA SER A 245 34.83 33.25 13.85
C SER A 245 33.54 32.43 13.72
N PHE A 246 33.39 31.71 12.60
CA PHE A 246 32.29 30.78 12.31
C PHE A 246 32.84 29.40 11.91
N PHE A 247 32.05 28.37 12.15
CA PHE A 247 32.28 27.03 11.60
C PHE A 247 31.57 26.93 10.24
N ILE A 248 32.34 26.68 9.19
CA ILE A 248 31.86 26.67 7.80
C ILE A 248 32.09 25.28 7.20
N VAL A 249 31.04 24.72 6.58
CA VAL A 249 31.11 23.47 5.85
C VAL A 249 30.64 23.68 4.42
N GLY A 250 31.53 23.44 3.45
CA GLY A 250 31.23 23.47 2.03
C GLY A 250 31.02 22.06 1.49
N ILE A 251 29.84 21.80 0.92
CA ILE A 251 29.50 20.54 0.25
C ILE A 251 29.41 20.74 -1.26
N PRO A 252 29.87 19.77 -2.08
CA PRO A 252 29.79 19.88 -3.53
C PRO A 252 28.36 19.66 -4.03
N LEU A 253 27.86 20.57 -4.86
CA LEU A 253 26.59 20.38 -5.56
C LEU A 253 26.78 19.51 -6.80
N LEU A 254 25.92 18.52 -6.94
CA LEU A 254 25.93 17.57 -8.05
C LEU A 254 24.94 18.01 -9.14
N LYS A 255 25.14 17.49 -10.35
CA LYS A 255 24.20 17.62 -11.46
C LYS A 255 23.63 16.23 -11.76
N PRO A 256 22.46 16.14 -12.42
CA PRO A 256 22.04 14.88 -13.03
C PRO A 256 23.20 14.32 -13.86
N ILE A 257 23.41 13.01 -13.81
CA ILE A 257 24.33 12.36 -14.73
C ILE A 257 23.68 12.54 -16.11
N ASP A 258 24.38 13.20 -17.04
CA ASP A 258 23.95 13.20 -18.44
C ASP A 258 23.99 11.73 -18.87
N GLU A 259 22.82 11.11 -19.05
CA GLU A 259 22.69 9.84 -19.76
C GLU A 259 23.03 10.11 -21.23
N GLY A 260 24.33 10.11 -21.53
CA GLY A 260 24.87 10.07 -22.89
C GLY A 260 24.93 8.65 -23.43
#